data_AF-A0A1Y1VQP5-F1
#
_entry.id   AF-A0A1Y1VQP5-F1
#
_cell.length_a   1.000
_cell.length_b   1.000
_cell.length_c   1.000
_cell.angle_alpha   90.00
_cell.angle_beta   90.00
_cell.angle_gamma   90.00
#
_symmetry.space_group_name_H-M   'P 1'
#
loop_
_entity.id
_entity.type
_entity.pdbx_description
1 polymer ?
#
loop_
_entity_poly.entity_id
_entity_poly.type
_entity_poly.pdbx_seq_one_letter_code
_entity_poly.pdbx_strand_id
1 'polypeptide(L)'
;MDKDQIERIKFNIREFDQFLGPYPLVPQDKESVNVYHRWLALTSKIDKKVIKKILPQNGRLSAINSISHFSEIKDENKTEEGKENIVNENNKDETNDNNNNNMDVTMTNTENIDNDNNNNDNDTHDTNNNTKYNDIPKDQEKYRLNFTLIDLKKSYPLNATTEEITKYSIDKSYLLKKIIENDYKGDLNLFLGEFQLSYIIFLIGQVYDGFEQWKTMIILMLQCEEALSVYGETLFKDFLVILNDQLKDFPHDFFYDILSGSNFLRSSLKIFYRIIQKADGCYPELQEQLNKLLEHLSKTFKWNLEEEFHETNRLNANIMKEKLNDCLKESSNNPNHLTANELNKNNQLLKLMEELGIEDEEDLPVIVDYDE
;
A
#
# COMPACT_ATOMS: atom_id res chain seq x y z
N MET A 1 5.50 44.01 19.20
CA MET A 1 6.42 43.84 20.34
C MET A 1 7.42 44.97 20.30
N ASP A 2 7.69 45.57 21.45
CA ASP A 2 8.65 46.66 21.59
C ASP A 2 10.10 46.12 21.50
N LYS A 3 11.07 46.93 21.06
CA LYS A 3 12.47 46.50 20.88
C LYS A 3 13.09 46.00 22.19
N ASP A 4 12.78 46.68 23.29
CA ASP A 4 13.26 46.33 24.63
C ASP A 4 12.67 45.00 25.14
N GLN A 5 11.46 44.66 24.72
CA GLN A 5 10.84 43.37 25.04
C GLN A 5 11.54 42.23 24.30
N ILE A 6 11.91 42.45 23.04
CA ILE A 6 12.65 41.46 22.23
C ILE A 6 14.04 41.22 22.82
N GLU A 7 14.73 42.27 23.27
CA GLU A 7 16.04 42.14 23.90
C GLU A 7 15.98 41.42 25.26
N ARG A 8 14.96 41.70 26.09
CA ARG A 8 14.75 40.95 27.35
C ARG A 8 14.44 39.48 27.10
N ILE A 9 13.58 39.16 26.13
CA ILE A 9 13.28 37.76 25.78
C ILE A 9 14.54 37.06 25.28
N LYS A 10 15.37 37.72 24.44
CA LYS A 10 16.64 37.15 23.98
C LYS A 10 17.64 36.90 25.11
N PHE A 11 17.71 37.81 26.08
CA PHE A 11 18.61 37.67 27.24
C PHE A 11 18.16 36.52 28.15
N ASN A 12 16.86 36.44 28.42
CA ASN A 12 16.27 35.41 29.30
C ASN A 12 15.97 34.09 28.57
N ILE A 13 16.25 33.98 27.26
CA ILE A 13 15.96 32.76 26.49
C ILE A 13 16.79 31.55 26.98
N ARG A 14 17.89 31.83 27.69
CA ARG A 14 18.75 30.83 28.34
C ARG A 14 18.35 30.51 29.78
N GLU A 15 17.47 31.31 30.37
CA GLU A 15 16.83 31.06 31.67
C GLU A 15 15.47 30.35 31.51
N PHE A 16 15.17 29.80 30.33
CA PHE A 16 14.01 28.93 30.17
C PHE A 16 14.08 27.79 31.19
N ASP A 17 12.90 27.42 31.68
CA ASP A 17 12.67 26.45 32.73
C ASP A 17 13.69 25.29 32.68
N GLN A 18 14.42 25.09 33.79
CA GLN A 18 15.42 24.03 33.96
C GLN A 18 14.86 22.62 33.71
N PHE A 19 13.53 22.46 33.74
CA PHE A 19 12.84 21.21 33.44
C PHE A 19 12.49 21.04 31.95
N LEU A 20 12.79 22.01 31.09
CA LEU A 20 12.63 21.89 29.64
C LEU A 20 13.89 21.32 29.01
N GLY A 21 13.74 20.18 28.32
CA GLY A 21 14.81 19.60 27.51
C GLY A 21 15.09 20.43 26.26
N PRO A 22 16.37 20.72 25.92
CA PRO A 22 16.70 21.38 24.67
C PRO A 22 16.34 20.47 23.49
N TYR A 23 15.76 21.04 22.42
CA TYR A 23 15.53 20.29 21.19
C TYR A 23 16.88 19.88 20.58
N PRO A 24 17.09 18.61 20.21
CA PRO A 24 18.39 18.10 19.76
C PRO A 24 18.68 18.54 18.31
N LEU A 25 19.09 19.80 18.14
CA LEU A 25 19.46 20.38 16.85
C LEU A 25 20.86 20.01 16.37
N VAL A 26 21.68 19.40 17.23
CA VAL A 26 23.07 19.05 16.97
C VAL A 26 23.20 17.52 17.03
N PRO A 27 23.98 16.88 16.14
CA PRO A 27 24.25 15.46 16.23
C PRO A 27 24.81 15.12 17.62
N GLN A 28 24.22 14.12 18.28
CA GLN A 28 24.84 13.56 19.48
C GLN A 28 25.99 12.64 19.07
N ASP A 29 26.98 12.46 19.94
CA ASP A 29 28.29 11.83 19.68
C ASP A 29 28.27 10.38 19.11
N LYS A 30 27.08 9.82 18.83
CA LYS A 30 26.87 8.46 18.29
C LYS A 30 25.95 8.39 17.05
N GLU A 31 25.35 9.49 16.61
CA GLU A 31 24.46 9.50 15.43
C GLU A 31 25.14 10.17 14.24
N SER A 32 25.17 9.47 13.09
CA SER A 32 25.77 9.97 11.85
C SER A 32 24.92 11.04 11.15
N VAL A 33 23.64 11.17 11.52
CA VAL A 33 22.67 12.08 10.90
C VAL A 33 22.01 12.92 11.99
N ASN A 34 21.93 14.23 11.75
CA ASN A 34 21.26 15.17 12.65
C ASN A 34 19.75 14.87 12.73
N VAL A 35 19.22 14.71 13.95
CA VAL A 35 17.77 14.51 14.22
C VAL A 35 16.90 15.55 13.50
N TYR A 36 17.35 16.81 13.44
CA TYR A 36 16.64 17.86 12.73
C TYR A 36 16.58 17.64 11.21
N HIS A 37 17.68 17.20 10.59
CA HIS A 37 17.69 16.89 9.16
C HIS A 37 16.78 15.72 8.82
N ARG A 38 16.74 14.70 9.68
CA ARG A 38 15.78 13.60 9.58
C ARG A 38 14.34 14.10 9.65
N TRP A 39 14.01 14.93 10.64
CA TRP A 39 12.67 15.51 10.75
C TRP A 39 12.28 16.32 9.51
N LEU A 40 13.21 17.11 8.97
CA LEU A 40 12.99 17.86 7.73
C LEU A 40 12.74 16.95 6.54
N ALA A 41 13.47 15.84 6.40
CA ALA A 41 13.26 14.89 5.31
C ALA A 41 11.85 14.28 5.37
N LEU A 42 11.42 13.87 6.57
CA LEU A 42 10.11 13.26 6.83
C LEU A 42 8.92 14.22 6.69
N THR A 43 9.15 15.54 6.76
CA THR A 43 8.10 16.56 6.76
C THR A 43 8.20 17.57 5.62
N SER A 44 9.11 17.33 4.66
CA SER A 44 9.48 18.27 3.59
C SER A 44 8.33 18.72 2.67
N LYS A 45 7.27 17.90 2.53
CA LYS A 45 6.09 18.14 1.70
C LYS A 45 4.83 18.46 2.51
N ILE A 46 4.89 18.42 3.85
CA ILE A 46 3.74 18.72 4.71
C ILE A 46 3.48 20.24 4.72
N ASP A 47 2.52 20.69 3.92
CA ASP A 47 2.07 22.09 3.89
C ASP A 47 0.89 22.34 4.86
N LYS A 48 0.67 23.60 5.24
CA LYS A 48 -0.50 24.05 6.01
C LYS A 48 -1.81 23.66 5.35
N LYS A 49 -1.86 23.61 4.01
CA LYS A 49 -3.04 23.13 3.27
C LYS A 49 -3.33 21.66 3.55
N VAL A 50 -2.30 20.82 3.55
CA VAL A 50 -2.38 19.38 3.87
C VAL A 50 -2.88 19.19 5.30
N ILE A 51 -2.29 19.90 6.26
CA ILE A 51 -2.70 19.85 7.67
C ILE A 51 -4.18 20.25 7.84
N LYS A 52 -4.61 21.34 7.21
CA LYS A 52 -6.00 21.80 7.28
C LYS A 52 -6.99 20.87 6.58
N LYS A 53 -6.54 20.17 5.53
CA LYS A 53 -7.35 19.20 4.80
C LYS A 53 -7.58 17.95 5.63
N ILE A 54 -6.52 17.40 6.24
CA ILE A 54 -6.53 16.06 6.85
C ILE A 54 -6.87 16.07 8.33
N LEU A 55 -6.31 17.00 9.11
CA LEU A 55 -6.52 16.98 10.56
C LEU A 55 -7.94 17.38 10.93
N PRO A 56 -8.47 16.91 12.07
CA PRO A 56 -9.80 17.27 12.51
C PRO A 56 -9.88 18.78 12.80
N GLN A 57 -11.08 19.37 12.70
CA GLN A 57 -11.27 20.82 12.83
C GLN A 57 -10.79 21.39 14.18
N ASN A 58 -10.80 20.57 15.23
CA ASN A 58 -10.32 20.94 16.57
C ASN A 58 -8.79 20.85 16.71
N GLY A 59 -8.08 20.34 15.70
CA GLY A 59 -6.62 20.13 15.67
C GLY A 59 -6.11 19.07 16.65
N ARG A 60 -6.99 18.28 17.26
CA ARG A 60 -6.63 17.26 18.25
C ARG A 60 -6.65 15.87 17.61
N LEU A 61 -5.51 15.20 17.72
CA LEU A 61 -5.34 13.81 17.33
C LEU A 61 -5.20 12.95 18.60
N SER A 62 -5.87 11.81 18.63
CA SER A 62 -5.74 10.83 19.73
C SER A 62 -5.99 9.43 19.18
N ALA A 63 -5.07 8.50 19.45
CA ALA A 63 -5.23 7.09 19.08
C ALA A 63 -6.52 6.48 19.64
N ILE A 64 -6.90 6.84 20.87
CA ILE A 64 -8.07 6.29 21.57
C ILE A 64 -9.39 6.74 20.94
N ASN A 65 -9.44 7.97 20.43
CA ASN A 65 -10.69 8.59 19.95
C ASN A 65 -10.76 8.68 18.42
N SER A 66 -9.80 8.11 17.71
CA SER A 66 -9.80 8.12 16.24
C SER A 66 -10.90 7.21 15.70
N ILE A 67 -11.71 7.73 14.78
CA ILE A 67 -12.70 6.95 14.03
C ILE A 67 -12.07 6.55 12.70
N SER A 68 -12.13 5.26 12.36
CA SER A 68 -11.61 4.75 11.10
C SER A 68 -12.61 4.84 9.95
N HIS A 69 -12.25 5.55 8.88
CA HIS A 69 -13.04 5.50 7.64
C HIS A 69 -12.83 4.17 6.88
N PHE A 70 -11.67 3.54 7.03
CA PHE A 70 -11.33 2.31 6.30
C PHE A 70 -12.14 1.10 6.75
N SER A 71 -12.65 1.11 7.99
CA SER A 71 -13.62 0.12 8.46
C SER A 71 -14.93 0.18 7.68
N GLU A 72 -15.41 1.39 7.33
CA GLU A 72 -16.67 1.60 6.61
C GLU A 72 -16.59 1.04 5.17
N ILE A 73 -15.49 1.31 4.46
CA ILE A 73 -15.26 0.81 3.07
C ILE A 73 -15.21 -0.73 3.03
N LYS A 74 -14.64 -1.38 4.04
CA LYS A 74 -14.57 -2.85 4.11
C LYS A 74 -15.96 -3.49 4.25
N ASP A 75 -16.91 -2.81 4.89
CA ASP A 75 -18.25 -3.33 5.12
C ASP A 75 -19.24 -3.03 3.98
N GLU A 76 -19.07 -1.92 3.26
CA GLU A 76 -19.84 -1.64 2.03
C GLU A 76 -19.57 -2.69 0.96
N ASN A 77 -18.31 -3.09 0.78
CA ASN A 77 -17.93 -4.13 -0.17
C ASN A 77 -18.55 -5.51 0.13
N LYS A 78 -18.69 -5.89 1.41
CA LYS A 78 -19.39 -7.13 1.80
C LYS A 78 -20.89 -7.09 1.46
N THR A 79 -21.47 -5.90 1.45
CA THR A 79 -22.90 -5.69 1.21
C THR A 79 -23.23 -5.66 -0.29
N GLU A 80 -22.26 -5.29 -1.14
CA GLU A 80 -22.37 -5.33 -2.60
C GLU A 80 -22.11 -6.74 -3.17
N GLU A 81 -21.11 -7.49 -2.66
CA GLU A 81 -20.84 -8.88 -3.07
C GLU A 81 -22.02 -9.84 -2.78
N GLY A 82 -22.88 -9.51 -1.81
CA GLY A 82 -24.09 -10.28 -1.48
C GLY A 82 -25.29 -10.04 -2.41
N LYS A 83 -25.23 -9.03 -3.31
CA LYS A 83 -26.37 -8.66 -4.16
C LYS A 83 -26.27 -9.16 -5.61
N GLU A 84 -25.09 -9.58 -6.07
CA GLU A 84 -24.91 -10.08 -7.45
C GLU A 84 -25.11 -11.60 -7.62
N ASN A 85 -25.31 -12.35 -6.53
CA ASN A 85 -25.45 -13.83 -6.59
C ASN A 85 -26.88 -14.35 -6.36
N ILE A 86 -27.91 -13.65 -6.86
CA ILE A 86 -29.28 -14.20 -6.94
C ILE A 86 -29.78 -14.13 -8.38
N VAL A 87 -29.24 -14.95 -9.28
CA VAL A 87 -29.94 -15.65 -10.38
C VAL A 87 -28.97 -16.70 -10.96
N ASN A 88 -29.03 -17.95 -10.46
CA ASN A 88 -29.17 -19.19 -11.23
C ASN A 88 -28.72 -20.45 -10.45
N GLU A 89 -29.72 -21.30 -10.22
CA GLU A 89 -29.72 -22.78 -10.21
C GLU A 89 -28.74 -23.58 -9.33
N ASN A 90 -29.31 -24.07 -8.22
CA ASN A 90 -29.46 -25.50 -7.92
C ASN A 90 -28.55 -26.48 -8.66
N ASN A 91 -27.51 -26.98 -7.98
CA ASN A 91 -27.29 -28.42 -7.79
C ASN A 91 -26.28 -28.68 -6.67
N LYS A 92 -26.59 -29.69 -5.85
CA LYS A 92 -25.74 -30.22 -4.78
C LYS A 92 -24.60 -31.03 -5.40
N ASP A 93 -23.37 -30.90 -4.90
CA ASP A 93 -22.71 -31.92 -4.09
C ASP A 93 -21.28 -31.51 -3.66
N GLU A 94 -20.88 -32.14 -2.56
CA GLU A 94 -19.72 -32.04 -1.67
C GLU A 94 -18.33 -31.80 -2.28
N THR A 95 -17.51 -30.90 -1.69
CA THR A 95 -16.31 -31.20 -0.87
C THR A 95 -15.33 -30.01 -0.71
N ASN A 96 -14.66 -29.99 0.45
CA ASN A 96 -13.40 -29.33 0.83
C ASN A 96 -13.36 -27.84 1.21
N ASP A 97 -13.41 -27.64 2.53
CA ASP A 97 -12.53 -26.80 3.36
C ASP A 97 -11.57 -25.83 2.67
N ASN A 98 -11.78 -24.54 2.95
CA ASN A 98 -10.68 -23.61 3.20
C ASN A 98 -11.16 -22.52 4.19
N ASN A 99 -10.75 -22.69 5.45
CA ASN A 99 -10.95 -21.72 6.52
C ASN A 99 -10.06 -20.50 6.30
N ASN A 100 -10.65 -19.39 5.85
CA ASN A 100 -10.07 -18.05 6.05
C ASN A 100 -10.55 -17.50 7.40
N ASN A 101 -9.75 -17.74 8.44
CA ASN A 101 -9.92 -17.05 9.72
C ASN A 101 -9.41 -15.60 9.59
N ASN A 102 -10.34 -14.66 9.44
CA ASN A 102 -10.11 -13.25 9.74
C ASN A 102 -10.01 -13.10 11.27
N MET A 103 -8.89 -12.56 11.77
CA MET A 103 -8.77 -12.21 13.18
C MET A 103 -8.52 -10.73 13.36
N ASP A 104 -9.39 -10.16 14.19
CA ASP A 104 -9.36 -8.85 14.79
C ASP A 104 -8.07 -8.68 15.62
N VAL A 105 -7.30 -7.62 15.37
CA VAL A 105 -6.09 -7.29 16.14
C VAL A 105 -6.21 -5.86 16.65
N THR A 106 -6.74 -5.73 17.87
CA THR A 106 -6.61 -4.54 18.70
C THR A 106 -5.19 -4.46 19.25
N MET A 107 -4.41 -3.46 18.82
CA MET A 107 -3.20 -3.04 19.52
C MET A 107 -3.59 -2.17 20.72
N THR A 108 -3.66 -2.78 21.91
CA THR A 108 -3.70 -2.03 23.17
C THR A 108 -2.64 -2.60 24.12
N ASN A 109 -1.51 -1.89 24.24
CA ASN A 109 -0.69 -1.97 25.44
C ASN A 109 -1.22 -0.93 26.43
N THR A 110 -1.94 -1.37 27.45
CA THR A 110 -2.19 -0.58 28.66
C THR A 110 -1.89 -1.45 29.86
N GLU A 111 -0.75 -1.17 30.51
CA GLU A 111 -0.48 -1.60 31.88
C GLU A 111 -1.40 -0.84 32.84
N ASN A 112 -2.06 -1.60 33.72
CA ASN A 112 -2.57 -1.26 35.06
C ASN A 112 -3.13 0.15 35.30
N ILE A 113 -4.47 0.24 35.37
CA ILE A 113 -5.16 1.15 36.29
C ILE A 113 -6.26 0.35 36.98
N ASP A 114 -6.02 0.01 38.25
CA ASP A 114 -7.06 -0.41 39.18
C ASP A 114 -8.10 0.72 39.31
N ASN A 115 -9.38 0.37 39.19
CA ASN A 115 -10.46 1.16 39.76
C ASN A 115 -11.60 0.23 40.17
N ASP A 116 -11.64 -0.03 41.47
CA ASP A 116 -12.82 -0.47 42.20
C ASP A 116 -14.00 0.47 41.92
N ASN A 117 -15.17 -0.08 41.58
CA ASN A 117 -16.44 0.33 42.18
C ASN A 117 -17.57 -0.65 41.88
N ASN A 118 -18.10 -1.23 42.96
CA ASN A 118 -19.38 -1.94 43.02
C ASN A 118 -20.55 -0.98 42.75
N ASN A 119 -21.56 -1.43 41.99
CA ASN A 119 -22.93 -1.62 42.49
C ASN A 119 -23.86 -2.29 41.47
N ASN A 120 -24.68 -3.19 42.02
CA ASN A 120 -25.76 -3.96 41.39
C ASN A 120 -26.88 -3.10 40.81
N ASP A 121 -27.56 -3.58 39.76
CA ASP A 121 -28.95 -4.04 39.87
C ASP A 121 -29.45 -4.73 38.58
N ASN A 122 -30.26 -5.76 38.78
CA ASN A 122 -30.88 -6.63 37.77
C ASN A 122 -32.06 -5.94 37.05
N ASP A 123 -32.30 -6.25 35.77
CA ASP A 123 -33.60 -6.78 35.34
C ASP A 123 -33.64 -7.29 33.87
N THR A 124 -34.46 -8.32 33.70
CA THR A 124 -34.62 -9.25 32.57
C THR A 124 -35.48 -8.78 31.39
N HIS A 125 -35.12 -9.28 30.19
CA HIS A 125 -35.92 -9.60 28.98
C HIS A 125 -36.87 -8.55 28.38
N ASP A 126 -36.66 -8.17 27.10
CA ASP A 126 -37.43 -8.78 26.00
C ASP A 126 -36.91 -8.44 24.59
N THR A 127 -37.36 -9.28 23.66
CA THR A 127 -36.94 -9.47 22.26
C THR A 127 -37.29 -8.31 21.32
N ASN A 128 -36.39 -7.93 20.41
CA ASN A 128 -36.70 -7.68 18.99
C ASN A 128 -35.44 -7.43 18.13
N ASN A 129 -35.20 -8.38 17.21
CA ASN A 129 -34.28 -8.24 16.09
C ASN A 129 -34.89 -7.35 15.01
N ASN A 130 -34.39 -6.11 14.87
CA ASN A 130 -34.16 -5.42 13.60
C ASN A 130 -33.95 -3.91 13.86
N THR A 131 -32.70 -3.47 13.88
CA THR A 131 -32.14 -2.45 12.97
C THR A 131 -30.75 -2.07 13.47
N LYS A 132 -29.74 -2.51 12.71
CA LYS A 132 -28.39 -1.93 12.71
C LYS A 132 -28.53 -0.47 12.27
N TYR A 133 -28.46 0.48 13.20
CA TYR A 133 -28.24 1.87 12.87
C TYR A 133 -26.83 2.28 13.30
N ASN A 134 -26.11 2.77 12.28
CA ASN A 134 -24.82 3.43 12.31
C ASN A 134 -24.92 4.77 13.07
N ASP A 135 -25.03 4.75 14.40
CA ASP A 135 -24.84 5.96 15.19
C ASP A 135 -23.44 5.94 15.79
N ILE A 136 -22.44 6.36 14.99
CA ILE A 136 -21.22 6.92 15.58
C ILE A 136 -21.69 8.09 16.46
N PRO A 137 -21.37 8.13 17.76
CA PRO A 137 -21.75 9.24 18.60
C PRO A 137 -21.31 10.55 17.94
N LYS A 138 -22.24 11.50 17.70
CA LYS A 138 -21.94 12.81 17.07
C LYS A 138 -20.73 13.53 17.70
N ASP A 139 -20.42 13.22 18.95
CA ASP A 139 -19.27 13.75 19.68
C ASP A 139 -17.90 13.22 19.24
N GLN A 140 -17.83 12.09 18.54
CA GLN A 140 -16.58 11.49 18.08
C GLN A 140 -16.19 11.95 16.68
N GLU A 141 -17.16 12.36 15.84
CA GLU A 141 -16.91 12.84 14.46
C GLU A 141 -15.94 14.02 14.40
N LYS A 142 -15.87 14.83 15.48
CA LYS A 142 -14.90 15.93 15.62
C LYS A 142 -13.43 15.49 15.68
N TYR A 143 -13.16 14.20 15.82
CA TYR A 143 -11.82 13.61 15.81
C TYR A 143 -11.52 12.83 14.52
N ARG A 144 -12.44 12.81 13.55
CA ARG A 144 -12.26 12.10 12.29
C ARG A 144 -11.16 12.74 11.45
N LEU A 145 -10.27 11.88 10.95
CA LEU A 145 -9.27 12.25 9.95
C LEU A 145 -9.92 12.30 8.58
N ASN A 146 -9.62 13.36 7.83
CA ASN A 146 -10.19 13.61 6.51
C ASN A 146 -9.14 13.29 5.43
N PHE A 147 -8.61 12.07 5.46
CA PHE A 147 -7.75 11.59 4.38
C PHE A 147 -8.51 11.56 3.05
N THR A 148 -7.77 11.73 1.97
CA THR A 148 -8.31 11.55 0.62
C THR A 148 -8.74 10.09 0.46
N LEU A 149 -9.96 9.88 -0.02
CA LEU A 149 -10.51 8.55 -0.21
C LEU A 149 -9.85 7.88 -1.41
N ILE A 150 -9.17 6.76 -1.17
CA ILE A 150 -8.51 5.94 -2.19
C ILE A 150 -9.07 4.53 -2.12
N ASP A 151 -10.01 4.21 -3.02
CA ASP A 151 -10.54 2.85 -3.15
C ASP A 151 -9.81 2.11 -4.28
N LEU A 152 -8.85 1.27 -3.89
CA LEU A 152 -8.05 0.48 -4.83
C LEU A 152 -8.88 -0.56 -5.60
N LYS A 153 -10.04 -0.98 -5.08
CA LYS A 153 -10.93 -1.93 -5.77
C LYS A 153 -11.76 -1.24 -6.85
N LYS A 154 -12.08 0.04 -6.68
CA LYS A 154 -12.85 0.86 -7.62
C LYS A 154 -11.94 1.83 -8.38
N SER A 155 -10.93 1.26 -9.05
CA SER A 155 -9.88 2.00 -9.75
C SER A 155 -10.22 2.40 -11.19
N TYR A 156 -11.45 2.13 -11.66
CA TYR A 156 -11.92 2.33 -13.04
C TYR A 156 -12.98 3.44 -13.14
N PRO A 157 -13.28 3.97 -14.35
CA PRO A 157 -14.38 4.92 -14.55
C PRO A 157 -15.77 4.31 -14.25
N LEU A 158 -16.76 5.15 -13.88
CA LEU A 158 -18.11 4.70 -13.49
C LEU A 158 -18.85 3.89 -14.58
N ASN A 159 -18.51 4.11 -15.85
CA ASN A 159 -19.12 3.41 -16.99
C ASN A 159 -18.08 2.58 -17.75
N ALA A 160 -17.10 2.01 -17.02
CA ALA A 160 -16.03 1.22 -17.59
C ALA A 160 -16.56 -0.04 -18.28
N THR A 161 -15.98 -0.40 -19.41
CA THR A 161 -16.17 -1.73 -20.01
C THR A 161 -15.50 -2.80 -19.17
N THR A 162 -15.84 -4.08 -19.37
CA THR A 162 -15.17 -5.20 -18.67
C THR A 162 -13.65 -5.20 -18.88
N GLU A 163 -13.21 -4.83 -20.09
CA GLU A 163 -11.80 -4.70 -20.43
C GLU A 163 -11.13 -3.56 -19.64
N GLU A 164 -11.78 -2.40 -19.54
CA GLU A 164 -11.30 -1.27 -18.75
C GLU A 164 -11.30 -1.56 -17.25
N ILE A 165 -12.30 -2.30 -16.74
CA ILE A 165 -12.35 -2.75 -15.35
C ILE A 165 -11.15 -3.64 -15.06
N THR A 166 -10.89 -4.66 -15.86
CA THR A 166 -9.74 -5.56 -15.67
C THR A 166 -8.43 -4.79 -15.74
N LYS A 167 -8.28 -3.94 -16.76
CA LYS A 167 -7.08 -3.11 -16.94
C LYS A 167 -6.81 -2.23 -15.72
N TYR A 168 -7.79 -1.44 -15.29
CA TYR A 168 -7.58 -0.49 -14.18
C TYR A 168 -7.66 -1.15 -12.79
N SER A 169 -8.18 -2.37 -12.70
CA SER A 169 -8.06 -3.21 -11.49
C SER A 169 -6.65 -3.76 -11.30
N ILE A 170 -5.80 -3.76 -12.34
CA ILE A 170 -4.38 -4.08 -12.25
C ILE A 170 -3.57 -2.77 -12.20
N ASP A 171 -3.70 -1.91 -13.22
CA ASP A 171 -3.02 -0.62 -13.30
C ASP A 171 -3.84 0.50 -12.64
N LYS A 172 -3.33 1.08 -11.55
CA LYS A 172 -4.00 2.13 -10.78
C LYS A 172 -3.82 3.54 -11.38
N SER A 173 -3.22 3.66 -12.56
CA SER A 173 -2.89 4.95 -13.20
C SER A 173 -4.10 5.85 -13.41
N TYR A 174 -5.26 5.31 -13.79
CA TYR A 174 -6.50 6.10 -13.90
C TYR A 174 -6.92 6.68 -12.55
N LEU A 175 -6.91 5.85 -11.50
CA LEU A 175 -7.28 6.28 -10.15
C LEU A 175 -6.33 7.37 -9.64
N LEU A 176 -5.01 7.18 -9.80
CA LEU A 176 -4.01 8.16 -9.42
C LEU A 176 -4.27 9.50 -10.13
N LYS A 177 -4.44 9.47 -11.46
CA LYS A 177 -4.71 10.68 -12.24
C LYS A 177 -5.98 11.40 -11.75
N LYS A 178 -7.08 10.65 -11.55
CA LYS A 178 -8.34 11.19 -11.03
C LYS A 178 -8.17 11.86 -9.67
N ILE A 179 -7.41 11.25 -8.77
CA ILE A 179 -7.14 11.79 -7.42
C ILE A 179 -6.32 13.07 -7.52
N ILE A 180 -5.23 13.06 -8.29
CA ILE A 180 -4.36 14.23 -8.47
C ILE A 180 -5.16 15.42 -9.04
N GLU A 181 -6.00 15.18 -10.04
CA GLU A 181 -6.82 16.22 -10.68
C GLU A 181 -7.92 16.77 -9.74
N ASN A 182 -8.70 15.89 -9.10
CA ASN A 182 -9.89 16.30 -8.35
C ASN A 182 -9.58 16.73 -6.92
N ASP A 183 -8.81 15.94 -6.18
CA ASP A 183 -8.60 16.11 -4.75
C ASP A 183 -7.40 17.00 -4.42
N TYR A 184 -6.46 17.13 -5.37
CA TYR A 184 -5.23 17.91 -5.23
C TYR A 184 -5.07 19.01 -6.26
N LYS A 185 -5.99 19.13 -7.24
CA LYS A 185 -6.00 20.19 -8.26
C LYS A 185 -4.69 20.26 -9.06
N GLY A 186 -4.07 19.11 -9.29
CA GLY A 186 -2.78 18.97 -9.98
C GLY A 186 -1.54 19.24 -9.11
N ASP A 187 -1.69 19.57 -7.82
CA ASP A 187 -0.55 19.86 -6.94
C ASP A 187 0.03 18.56 -6.35
N LEU A 188 1.10 18.07 -6.98
CA LEU A 188 1.82 16.86 -6.57
C LEU A 188 2.38 16.95 -5.15
N ASN A 189 2.77 18.15 -4.68
CA ASN A 189 3.31 18.30 -3.34
C ASN A 189 2.23 18.13 -2.27
N LEU A 190 0.97 18.49 -2.54
CA LEU A 190 -0.11 18.24 -1.61
C LEU A 190 -0.40 16.73 -1.47
N PHE A 191 -0.32 15.97 -2.56
CA PHE A 191 -0.42 14.51 -2.52
C PHE A 191 0.74 13.90 -1.72
N LEU A 192 1.98 14.27 -2.01
CA LEU A 192 3.15 13.78 -1.26
C LEU A 192 3.14 14.23 0.21
N GLY A 193 2.58 15.40 0.49
CA GLY A 193 2.40 15.90 1.85
C GLY A 193 1.40 15.07 2.65
N GLU A 194 0.30 14.62 2.02
CA GLU A 194 -0.63 13.67 2.63
C GLU A 194 0.06 12.34 2.93
N PHE A 195 0.89 11.84 2.00
CA PHE A 195 1.69 10.63 2.18
C PHE A 195 2.69 10.73 3.36
N GLN A 196 3.35 11.89 3.54
CA GLN A 196 4.20 12.12 4.70
C GLN A 196 3.41 12.26 5.99
N LEU A 197 2.29 12.98 5.96
CA LEU A 197 1.48 13.19 7.15
C LEU A 197 0.84 11.89 7.65
N SER A 198 0.39 11.00 6.74
CA SER A 198 -0.15 9.69 7.12
C SER A 198 0.88 8.83 7.85
N TYR A 199 2.14 8.84 7.38
CA TYR A 199 3.26 8.21 8.09
C TYR A 199 3.49 8.77 9.50
N ILE A 200 3.48 10.10 9.66
CA ILE A 200 3.68 10.73 10.97
C ILE A 200 2.51 10.42 11.92
N ILE A 201 1.27 10.50 11.43
CA ILE A 201 0.05 10.15 12.17
C ILE A 201 0.08 8.68 12.60
N PHE A 202 0.61 7.81 11.75
CA PHE A 202 0.80 6.41 12.05
C PHE A 202 1.88 6.19 13.12
N LEU A 203 3.13 6.57 12.84
CA LEU A 203 4.27 6.15 13.68
C LEU A 203 4.33 6.92 15.00
N ILE A 204 4.05 8.22 14.98
CA ILE A 204 4.10 9.07 16.19
C ILE A 204 2.72 9.16 16.82
N GLY A 205 1.68 9.36 16.00
CA GLY A 205 0.31 9.46 16.49
C GLY A 205 -0.28 8.13 16.95
N GLN A 206 0.32 7.00 16.55
CA GLN A 206 -0.18 5.64 16.84
C GLN A 206 -1.63 5.46 16.39
N VAL A 207 -2.01 6.13 15.30
CA VAL A 207 -3.36 6.09 14.74
C VAL A 207 -3.39 5.14 13.54
N TYR A 208 -4.24 4.12 13.61
CA TYR A 208 -4.36 3.08 12.59
C TYR A 208 -4.74 3.63 11.21
N ASP A 209 -5.60 4.65 11.13
CA ASP A 209 -5.95 5.30 9.85
C ASP A 209 -4.75 5.89 9.12
N GLY A 210 -3.74 6.37 9.87
CA GLY A 210 -2.48 6.79 9.27
C GLY A 210 -1.78 5.64 8.57
N PHE A 211 -1.80 4.44 9.17
CA PHE A 211 -1.21 3.24 8.58
C PHE A 211 -1.95 2.81 7.32
N GLU A 212 -3.29 2.72 7.39
CA GLU A 212 -4.09 2.31 6.23
C GLU A 212 -3.94 3.28 5.07
N GLN A 213 -3.92 4.60 5.32
CA GLN A 213 -3.69 5.58 4.25
C GLN A 213 -2.27 5.48 3.70
N TRP A 214 -1.25 5.39 4.55
CA TRP A 214 0.15 5.24 4.13
C TRP A 214 0.34 3.99 3.25
N LYS A 215 -0.18 2.85 3.70
CA LYS A 215 -0.19 1.58 2.96
C LYS A 215 -0.92 1.70 1.62
N THR A 216 -2.10 2.32 1.62
CA THR A 216 -2.94 2.47 0.42
C THR A 216 -2.26 3.34 -0.62
N MET A 217 -1.63 4.44 -0.21
CA MET A 217 -0.86 5.30 -1.11
C MET A 217 0.38 4.60 -1.67
N ILE A 218 1.06 3.75 -0.89
CA ILE A 218 2.17 2.93 -1.39
C ILE A 218 1.69 1.99 -2.49
N ILE A 219 0.60 1.25 -2.25
CA ILE A 219 0.08 0.29 -3.23
C ILE A 219 -0.39 1.04 -4.49
N LEU A 220 -1.09 2.16 -4.34
CA LEU A 220 -1.49 3.02 -5.46
C LEU A 220 -0.28 3.39 -6.32
N MET A 221 0.75 3.98 -5.71
CA MET A 221 1.94 4.46 -6.43
C MET A 221 2.72 3.32 -7.09
N LEU A 222 2.89 2.19 -6.40
CA LEU A 222 3.69 1.06 -6.91
C LEU A 222 2.95 0.18 -7.93
N GLN A 223 1.69 0.48 -8.24
CA GLN A 223 0.87 -0.24 -9.24
C GLN A 223 0.36 0.66 -10.37
N CYS A 224 1.04 1.77 -10.64
CA CYS A 224 0.69 2.69 -11.74
C CYS A 224 1.71 2.60 -12.88
N GLU A 225 1.42 1.83 -13.94
CA GLU A 225 2.31 1.69 -15.10
C GLU A 225 2.15 2.85 -16.08
N GLU A 226 0.94 3.11 -16.58
CA GLU A 226 0.70 4.18 -17.56
C GLU A 226 1.07 5.58 -17.04
N ALA A 227 0.89 5.84 -15.74
CA ALA A 227 1.15 7.13 -15.12
C ALA A 227 2.64 7.49 -15.10
N LEU A 228 3.55 6.53 -15.25
CA LEU A 228 4.99 6.79 -15.31
C LEU A 228 5.37 7.69 -16.47
N SER A 229 4.66 7.56 -17.61
CA SER A 229 4.90 8.38 -18.80
C SER A 229 4.77 9.89 -18.54
N VAL A 230 3.92 10.27 -17.58
CA VAL A 230 3.66 11.67 -17.22
C VAL A 230 4.40 12.06 -15.94
N TYR A 231 4.48 11.16 -14.97
CA TYR A 231 4.85 11.49 -13.60
C TYR A 231 6.12 10.79 -13.09
N GLY A 232 6.76 9.93 -13.89
CA GLY A 232 7.91 9.10 -13.49
C GLY A 232 9.04 9.91 -12.84
N GLU A 233 9.54 10.91 -13.55
CA GLU A 233 10.67 11.75 -13.08
C GLU A 233 10.28 12.92 -12.16
N THR A 234 9.00 13.02 -11.83
CA THR A 234 8.47 14.03 -10.92
C THR A 234 7.89 13.38 -9.67
N LEU A 235 6.63 12.96 -9.71
CA LEU A 235 5.92 12.40 -8.57
C LEU A 235 6.55 11.10 -8.06
N PHE A 236 6.84 10.14 -8.94
CA PHE A 236 7.29 8.80 -8.53
C PHE A 236 8.70 8.84 -7.96
N LYS A 237 9.59 9.62 -8.60
CA LYS A 237 10.94 9.86 -8.10
C LYS A 237 10.90 10.46 -6.69
N ASP A 238 10.15 11.55 -6.49
CA ASP A 238 10.01 12.20 -5.17
C ASP A 238 9.36 11.25 -4.14
N PHE A 239 8.38 10.45 -4.56
CA PHE A 239 7.74 9.44 -3.72
C PHE A 239 8.75 8.39 -3.23
N LEU A 240 9.62 7.86 -4.11
CA LEU A 240 10.62 6.87 -3.71
C LEU A 240 11.67 7.46 -2.76
N VAL A 241 12.06 8.72 -2.95
CA VAL A 241 12.95 9.42 -2.00
C VAL A 241 12.31 9.47 -0.62
N ILE A 242 11.04 9.91 -0.55
CA ILE A 242 10.30 10.02 0.71
C ILE A 242 10.11 8.64 1.36
N LEU A 243 9.71 7.64 0.60
CA LEU A 243 9.53 6.27 1.11
C LEU A 243 10.85 5.72 1.65
N ASN A 244 11.96 5.93 0.94
CA ASN A 244 13.28 5.50 1.40
C ASN A 244 13.68 6.18 2.71
N ASP A 245 13.42 7.48 2.86
CA ASP A 245 13.68 8.20 4.12
C ASP A 245 12.79 7.71 5.26
N GLN A 246 11.50 7.48 5.02
CA GLN A 246 10.55 6.93 6.00
C GLN A 246 10.97 5.55 6.50
N LEU A 247 11.53 4.72 5.63
CA LEU A 247 11.91 3.35 5.99
C LEU A 247 13.21 3.26 6.78
N LYS A 248 14.02 4.33 6.85
CA LYS A 248 15.28 4.34 7.63
C LYS A 248 15.03 4.26 9.13
N ASP A 249 13.95 4.86 9.59
CA ASP A 249 13.56 4.92 11.01
C ASP A 249 12.43 3.95 11.36
N PHE A 250 12.07 3.08 10.43
CA PHE A 250 10.94 2.18 10.60
C PHE A 250 11.33 1.01 11.51
N PRO A 251 10.46 0.60 12.45
CA PRO A 251 10.79 -0.50 13.36
C PRO A 251 11.09 -1.79 12.58
N HIS A 252 12.28 -2.35 12.78
CA HIS A 252 12.74 -3.54 12.04
C HIS A 252 11.77 -4.71 12.17
N ASP A 253 11.17 -4.88 13.36
CA ASP A 253 10.27 -5.99 13.69
C ASP A 253 8.85 -5.83 13.12
N PHE A 254 8.48 -4.63 12.66
CA PHE A 254 7.14 -4.35 12.15
C PHE A 254 6.75 -5.32 11.02
N PHE A 255 7.67 -5.55 10.10
CA PHE A 255 7.44 -6.39 8.92
C PHE A 255 7.58 -7.89 9.19
N TYR A 256 8.06 -8.29 10.37
CA TYR A 256 8.15 -9.70 10.76
C TYR A 256 6.83 -10.22 11.34
N ASP A 257 6.06 -9.37 12.03
CA ASP A 257 4.90 -9.82 12.83
C ASP A 257 3.52 -9.38 12.28
N ILE A 258 3.41 -8.21 11.64
CA ILE A 258 2.09 -7.62 11.33
C ILE A 258 1.34 -8.29 10.17
N LEU A 259 1.98 -9.14 9.37
CA LEU A 259 1.35 -9.88 8.28
C LEU A 259 2.12 -11.18 7.99
N SER A 260 1.74 -12.31 8.59
CA SER A 260 2.07 -13.63 8.05
C SER A 260 1.38 -13.89 6.69
N GLY A 261 0.58 -12.94 6.19
CA GLY A 261 0.22 -12.79 4.78
C GLY A 261 1.24 -11.93 4.03
N SER A 262 1.48 -12.21 2.74
CA SER A 262 2.47 -11.52 1.89
C SER A 262 2.69 -10.04 2.27
N ASN A 263 3.89 -9.70 2.75
CA ASN A 263 4.25 -8.34 3.12
C ASN A 263 3.90 -7.38 1.97
N PHE A 264 2.92 -6.50 2.19
CA PHE A 264 2.36 -5.67 1.12
C PHE A 264 3.42 -4.82 0.42
N LEU A 265 4.42 -4.33 1.17
CA LEU A 265 5.50 -3.51 0.65
C LEU A 265 6.42 -4.35 -0.25
N ARG A 266 6.82 -5.54 0.22
CA ARG A 266 7.62 -6.50 -0.57
C ARG A 266 6.90 -6.91 -1.86
N SER A 267 5.62 -7.25 -1.78
CA SER A 267 4.81 -7.60 -2.96
C SER A 267 4.65 -6.43 -3.93
N SER A 268 4.37 -5.23 -3.42
CA SER A 268 4.18 -4.04 -4.26
C SER A 268 5.48 -3.60 -4.94
N LEU A 269 6.61 -3.69 -4.23
CA LEU A 269 7.92 -3.38 -4.81
C LEU A 269 8.33 -4.38 -5.90
N LYS A 270 7.98 -5.66 -5.77
CA LYS A 270 8.21 -6.64 -6.85
C LYS A 270 7.43 -6.29 -8.12
N ILE A 271 6.15 -5.92 -7.97
CA ILE A 271 5.32 -5.48 -9.09
C ILE A 271 5.94 -4.23 -9.73
N PHE A 272 6.33 -3.25 -8.92
CA PHE A 272 6.91 -2.01 -9.43
C PHE A 272 8.27 -2.23 -10.10
N TYR A 273 9.12 -3.11 -9.55
CA TYR A 273 10.38 -3.48 -10.18
C TYR A 273 10.16 -4.05 -11.59
N ARG A 274 9.19 -4.96 -11.75
CA ARG A 274 8.80 -5.48 -13.07
C ARG A 274 8.39 -4.37 -14.04
N ILE A 275 7.54 -3.44 -13.58
CA ILE A 275 7.10 -2.29 -14.38
C ILE A 275 8.31 -1.44 -14.85
N ILE A 276 9.27 -1.18 -13.96
CA ILE A 276 10.45 -0.37 -14.30
C ILE A 276 11.39 -1.11 -15.25
N GLN A 277 11.56 -2.43 -15.11
CA GLN A 277 12.37 -3.21 -16.04
C GLN A 277 11.77 -3.23 -17.45
N LYS A 278 10.46 -3.39 -17.57
CA LYS A 278 9.74 -3.30 -18.84
C LYS A 278 9.88 -1.93 -19.52
N ALA A 279 10.00 -0.86 -18.74
CA ALA A 279 10.14 0.49 -19.27
C ALA A 279 11.53 0.77 -19.88
N ASP A 280 12.47 -0.17 -19.81
CA ASP A 280 13.79 -0.16 -20.48
C ASP A 280 14.53 1.20 -20.40
N GLY A 281 14.75 1.68 -19.18
CA GLY A 281 15.56 2.88 -18.93
C GLY A 281 14.92 4.22 -19.31
N CYS A 282 13.61 4.27 -19.59
CA CYS A 282 12.88 5.51 -19.89
C CYS A 282 12.88 6.53 -18.74
N TYR A 283 13.17 6.10 -17.50
CA TYR A 283 13.13 6.93 -16.29
C TYR A 283 14.41 6.75 -15.46
N PRO A 284 15.57 7.28 -15.90
CA PRO A 284 16.85 7.07 -15.23
C PRO A 284 16.91 7.59 -13.79
N GLU A 285 16.34 8.76 -13.47
CA GLU A 285 16.43 9.28 -12.08
C GLU A 285 15.53 8.47 -11.14
N LEU A 286 14.34 8.09 -11.60
CA LEU A 286 13.45 7.17 -10.88
C LEU A 286 14.11 5.81 -10.63
N GLN A 287 14.76 5.22 -11.64
CA GLN A 287 15.47 3.95 -11.52
C GLN A 287 16.62 4.05 -10.52
N GLU A 288 17.35 5.17 -10.51
CA GLU A 288 18.38 5.42 -9.49
C GLU A 288 17.79 5.43 -8.07
N GLN A 289 16.64 6.07 -7.85
CA GLN A 289 15.99 6.08 -6.53
C GLN A 289 15.45 4.72 -6.13
N LEU A 290 14.92 3.94 -7.08
CA LEU A 290 14.49 2.56 -6.83
C LEU A 290 15.68 1.70 -6.38
N ASN A 291 16.81 1.76 -7.09
CA ASN A 291 18.00 1.00 -6.73
C ASN A 291 18.52 1.38 -5.33
N LYS A 292 18.52 2.66 -4.98
CA LYS A 292 18.87 3.12 -3.62
C LYS A 292 17.94 2.56 -2.55
N LEU A 293 16.63 2.52 -2.84
CA LEU A 293 15.64 1.92 -1.95
C LEU A 293 15.88 0.41 -1.79
N LEU A 294 16.09 -0.32 -2.89
CA LEU A 294 16.36 -1.76 -2.86
C LEU A 294 17.64 -2.09 -2.07
N GLU A 295 18.71 -1.34 -2.28
CA GLU A 295 19.96 -1.50 -1.52
C GLU A 295 19.75 -1.24 -0.02
N HIS A 296 18.97 -0.20 0.33
CA HIS A 296 18.62 0.09 1.70
C HIS A 296 17.80 -1.06 2.33
N LEU A 297 16.78 -1.56 1.64
CA LEU A 297 15.96 -2.67 2.14
C LEU A 297 16.75 -3.97 2.31
N SER A 298 17.71 -4.23 1.40
CA SER A 298 18.63 -5.36 1.52
C SER A 298 19.50 -5.26 2.77
N LYS A 299 20.02 -4.07 3.09
CA LYS A 299 20.83 -3.86 4.29
C LYS A 299 20.02 -3.89 5.59
N THR A 300 18.84 -3.28 5.59
CA THR A 300 18.02 -3.05 6.79
C THR A 300 17.13 -4.22 7.15
N PHE A 301 16.55 -4.89 6.14
CA PHE A 301 15.57 -5.97 6.32
C PHE A 301 16.02 -7.32 5.73
N LYS A 302 17.21 -7.38 5.10
CA LYS A 302 17.73 -8.59 4.45
C LYS A 302 16.84 -9.10 3.32
N TRP A 303 16.12 -8.22 2.64
CA TRP A 303 15.30 -8.56 1.49
C TRP A 303 16.15 -8.48 0.21
N ASN A 304 16.16 -9.55 -0.59
CA ASN A 304 16.82 -9.54 -1.89
C ASN A 304 15.77 -9.58 -3.00
N LEU A 305 15.10 -8.45 -3.19
CA LEU A 305 13.93 -8.36 -4.08
C LEU A 305 14.28 -8.62 -5.54
N GLU A 306 15.49 -8.27 -5.97
CA GLU A 306 16.00 -8.50 -7.32
C GLU A 306 16.22 -10.00 -7.58
N GLU A 307 16.94 -10.68 -6.69
CA GLU A 307 17.13 -12.14 -6.80
C GLU A 307 15.79 -12.88 -6.73
N GLU A 308 14.91 -12.49 -5.81
CA GLU A 308 13.59 -13.10 -5.69
C GLU A 308 12.72 -12.90 -6.94
N PHE A 309 12.87 -11.76 -7.61
CA PHE A 309 12.20 -11.51 -8.88
C PHE A 309 12.75 -12.43 -9.98
N HIS A 310 14.08 -12.51 -10.13
CA HIS A 310 14.70 -13.40 -11.10
C HIS A 310 14.41 -14.88 -10.83
N GLU A 311 14.39 -15.31 -9.57
CA GLU A 311 13.97 -16.66 -9.16
C GLU A 311 12.51 -16.93 -9.56
N THR A 312 11.61 -15.98 -9.32
CA THR A 312 10.19 -16.09 -9.69
C THR A 312 10.05 -16.24 -11.21
N ASN A 313 10.76 -15.44 -11.99
CA ASN A 313 10.73 -15.53 -13.45
C ASN A 313 11.30 -16.86 -13.95
N ARG A 314 12.43 -17.31 -13.40
CA ARG A 314 13.03 -18.60 -13.75
C ARG A 314 12.10 -19.77 -13.42
N LEU A 315 11.42 -19.71 -12.28
CA LEU A 315 10.45 -20.74 -11.88
C LEU A 315 9.26 -20.75 -12.82
N ASN A 316 8.70 -19.58 -13.16
CA ASN A 316 7.60 -19.46 -14.11
C ASN A 316 7.99 -19.98 -15.50
N ALA A 317 9.20 -19.66 -15.97
CA ALA A 317 9.74 -20.18 -17.23
C ALA A 317 9.90 -21.70 -17.21
N ASN A 318 10.33 -22.29 -16.08
CA ASN A 318 10.43 -23.75 -15.94
C ASN A 318 9.04 -24.42 -15.93
N ILE A 319 8.07 -23.86 -15.20
CA ILE A 319 6.68 -24.34 -15.21
C ILE A 319 6.10 -24.28 -16.62
N MET A 320 6.41 -23.22 -17.36
CA MET A 320 6.00 -23.07 -18.76
C MET A 320 6.61 -24.15 -19.66
N LYS A 321 7.92 -24.44 -19.49
CA LYS A 321 8.60 -25.55 -20.19
C LYS A 321 7.93 -26.90 -19.91
N GLU A 322 7.59 -27.18 -18.65
CA GLU A 322 6.91 -28.42 -18.27
C GLU A 322 5.52 -28.53 -18.89
N LYS A 323 4.70 -27.47 -18.79
CA LYS A 323 3.37 -27.44 -19.42
C LYS A 323 3.42 -27.61 -20.94
N LEU A 324 4.37 -26.97 -21.61
CA LEU A 324 4.54 -27.11 -23.07
C LEU A 324 4.92 -28.55 -23.45
N ASN A 325 5.83 -29.17 -22.68
CA ASN A 325 6.23 -30.56 -22.90
C ASN A 325 5.07 -31.54 -22.67
N ASP A 326 4.18 -31.27 -21.73
CA ASP A 326 3.01 -32.12 -21.49
C ASP A 326 1.94 -31.96 -22.58
N CYS A 327 1.70 -30.74 -23.07
CA CYS A 327 0.85 -30.52 -24.26
C CYS A 327 1.39 -31.24 -25.51
N LEU A 328 2.72 -31.25 -25.70
CA LEU A 328 3.38 -31.99 -26.78
C LEU A 328 3.14 -33.50 -26.65
N LYS A 329 3.29 -34.07 -25.44
CA LYS A 329 3.04 -35.50 -25.19
C LYS A 329 1.56 -35.89 -25.38
N GLU A 330 0.62 -35.02 -25.00
CA GLU A 330 -0.81 -35.25 -25.20
C GLU A 330 -1.20 -35.23 -26.70
N SER A 331 -0.56 -34.37 -27.49
CA SER A 331 -0.77 -34.32 -28.96
C SER A 331 -0.24 -35.55 -29.71
N SER A 332 0.83 -36.18 -29.19
CA SER A 332 1.43 -37.42 -29.71
C SER A 332 0.52 -38.65 -29.58
N ASN A 333 -0.44 -38.62 -28.64
CA ASN A 333 -1.36 -39.72 -28.38
C ASN A 333 -2.67 -39.67 -29.22
N ASN A 334 -2.83 -38.71 -30.13
CA ASN A 334 -4.05 -38.53 -30.95
C ASN A 334 -3.73 -38.80 -32.45
N PRO A 335 -4.36 -39.79 -33.12
CA PRO A 335 -3.93 -40.27 -34.45
C PRO A 335 -4.27 -39.33 -35.64
N ASN A 336 -4.76 -38.12 -35.38
CA ASN A 336 -4.91 -37.09 -36.42
C ASN A 336 -3.73 -36.13 -36.32
N HIS A 337 -2.71 -36.44 -37.11
CA HIS A 337 -1.47 -35.71 -37.31
C HIS A 337 -1.73 -34.18 -37.41
N LEU A 338 -1.48 -33.44 -36.33
CA LEU A 338 -1.06 -32.04 -36.46
C LEU A 338 0.47 -32.04 -36.39
N THR A 339 1.08 -31.63 -37.49
CA THR A 339 2.54 -31.63 -37.65
C THR A 339 3.15 -30.56 -36.73
N ALA A 340 4.42 -30.66 -36.33
CA ALA A 340 5.12 -29.64 -35.53
C ALA A 340 4.95 -28.19 -36.07
N ASN A 341 4.69 -28.03 -37.38
CA ASN A 341 4.34 -26.76 -38.04
C ASN A 341 2.94 -26.18 -37.71
N GLU A 342 2.00 -26.95 -37.16
CA GLU A 342 0.68 -26.47 -36.75
C GLU A 342 0.62 -26.11 -35.27
N LEU A 343 1.56 -26.63 -34.46
CA LEU A 343 1.78 -26.17 -33.08
C LEU A 343 2.47 -24.80 -33.05
N ASN A 344 3.18 -24.44 -34.13
CA ASN A 344 3.79 -23.12 -34.33
C ASN A 344 2.81 -22.03 -34.81
N LYS A 345 1.60 -21.97 -34.26
CA LYS A 345 0.67 -20.86 -34.52
C LYS A 345 0.31 -20.17 -33.23
N ASN A 346 1.22 -19.29 -32.76
CA ASN A 346 1.04 -17.96 -32.17
C ASN A 346 -0.12 -17.66 -31.19
N ASN A 347 -1.02 -18.58 -30.89
CA ASN A 347 -2.23 -18.36 -30.11
C ASN A 347 -2.25 -19.21 -28.84
N GLN A 348 -1.62 -20.39 -28.83
CA GLN A 348 -1.47 -21.17 -27.59
C GLN A 348 -0.29 -20.69 -26.76
N LEU A 349 0.86 -20.44 -27.39
CA LEU A 349 2.04 -19.87 -26.72
C LEU A 349 1.73 -18.48 -26.17
N LEU A 350 1.14 -17.60 -26.98
CA LEU A 350 0.75 -16.25 -26.58
C LEU A 350 -0.31 -16.24 -25.47
N LYS A 351 -1.27 -17.17 -25.51
CA LYS A 351 -2.27 -17.35 -24.45
C LYS A 351 -1.66 -17.90 -23.16
N LEU A 352 -0.65 -18.78 -23.24
CA LEU A 352 0.13 -19.24 -22.10
C LEU A 352 1.04 -18.13 -21.53
N MET A 353 1.63 -17.29 -22.38
CA MET A 353 2.37 -16.09 -21.97
C MET A 353 1.46 -15.10 -21.26
N GLU A 354 0.25 -14.89 -21.78
CA GLU A 354 -0.77 -13.99 -21.21
C GLU A 354 -1.35 -14.54 -19.89
N GLU A 355 -1.67 -15.84 -19.79
CA GLU A 355 -2.13 -16.49 -18.56
C GLU A 355 -1.08 -16.47 -17.43
N LEU A 356 0.21 -16.37 -17.78
CA LEU A 356 1.33 -16.37 -16.82
C LEU A 356 1.96 -14.97 -16.63
N GLY A 357 1.51 -13.96 -17.37
CA GLY A 357 2.00 -12.58 -17.28
C GLY A 357 3.46 -12.39 -17.73
N ILE A 358 3.89 -13.14 -18.75
CA ILE A 358 5.23 -13.08 -19.36
C ILE A 358 5.15 -12.22 -20.61
N GLU A 359 5.96 -11.17 -20.69
CA GLU A 359 5.85 -10.14 -21.75
C GLU A 359 6.96 -10.22 -22.82
N ASP A 360 8.10 -10.86 -22.52
CA ASP A 360 9.27 -10.88 -23.41
C ASP A 360 9.55 -12.28 -23.99
N GLU A 361 9.78 -12.35 -25.32
CA GLU A 361 10.16 -13.58 -26.04
C GLU A 361 11.58 -14.08 -25.68
N GLU A 362 12.44 -13.23 -25.11
CA GLU A 362 13.81 -13.61 -24.73
C GLU A 362 13.88 -14.60 -23.55
N ASP A 363 12.80 -14.71 -22.77
CA ASP A 363 12.64 -15.70 -21.68
C ASP A 363 12.12 -17.06 -22.18
N LEU A 364 11.84 -17.20 -23.48
CA LEU A 364 11.38 -18.46 -24.05
C LEU A 364 12.50 -19.51 -24.00
N PRO A 365 12.22 -20.76 -23.59
CA PRO A 365 13.12 -21.87 -23.88
C PRO A 365 13.42 -21.89 -25.38
N VAL A 366 14.70 -21.84 -25.75
CA VAL A 366 15.13 -22.25 -27.08
C VAL A 366 14.63 -23.68 -27.28
N ILE A 367 13.62 -23.86 -28.13
CA ILE A 367 13.21 -25.17 -28.62
C ILE A 367 14.35 -25.59 -29.54
N VAL A 368 15.32 -26.31 -28.97
CA VAL A 368 16.29 -27.03 -29.78
C VAL A 368 15.52 -28.21 -30.32
N ASP A 369 15.12 -28.12 -31.59
CA ASP A 369 14.75 -29.30 -32.36
C ASP A 369 15.97 -30.23 -32.33
N TYR A 370 15.91 -31.27 -31.49
CA TYR A 370 16.77 -32.42 -31.68
C TYR A 370 16.21 -33.19 -32.87
N ASP A 371 16.57 -32.74 -34.07
CA ASP A 371 16.59 -33.60 -35.25
C ASP A 371 17.63 -34.70 -35.00
N GLU A 372 17.16 -35.87 -34.56
CA GLU A 372 17.37 -37.22 -35.12
C GLU A 372 17.05 -38.34 -34.11
#